data_AF-A0A9C9DBG5-F1
#
_entry.id   AF-A0A9C9DBG5-F1
#
_cell.length_a   1.000
_cell.length_b   1.000
_cell.length_c   1.000
_cell.angle_alpha   90.00
_cell.angle_beta   90.00
_cell.angle_gamma   90.00
#
_symmetry.space_group_name_H-M   'P 1'
#
loop_
_entity.id
_entity.type
_entity.pdbx_description
1 polymer ?
#
loop_
_entity_poly.entity_id
_entity_poly.type
_entity_poly.pdbx_seq_one_letter_code
_entity_poly.pdbx_strand_id
1 'polypeptide(L)'
;MKHIIRSCICIGLLSPLAANAADDLGRYAIHGAGLLNCKTFVAERKKASPAYMMMGGWMDGYLTAVNKLEKETYEMTPYASTELLAALINKHCESHPDDLLGPVMDAIVLRLRDDRLKNVSPMVTVRVGDYQTQVYAKTLMDMQTILLEKKMFSKTPASDWNADIEAALKKYQLSANLKATGFPDQKTLWHIFRSR
;
A
#
# COMPACT_ATOMS: atom_id res chain seq x y z
N MET A 1 49.11 6.02 49.93
CA MET A 1 47.65 6.12 50.14
C MET A 1 46.95 6.23 48.80
N LYS A 2 46.35 5.15 48.29
CA LYS A 2 45.52 5.18 47.07
C LYS A 2 44.07 4.91 47.50
N HIS A 3 43.24 5.95 47.49
CA HIS A 3 41.81 5.83 47.75
C HIS A 3 41.14 5.28 46.48
N ILE A 4 40.53 4.09 46.58
CA ILE A 4 39.67 3.53 45.54
C ILE A 4 38.26 4.05 45.81
N ILE A 5 37.80 5.01 45.02
CA ILE A 5 36.40 5.45 45.02
C ILE A 5 35.63 4.58 44.03
N ARG A 6 34.77 3.70 44.54
CA ARG A 6 33.77 2.96 43.75
C ARG A 6 32.58 3.89 43.50
N SER A 7 32.44 4.44 42.29
CA SER A 7 31.19 5.10 41.87
C SER A 7 30.21 4.08 41.28
N CYS A 8 29.07 3.93 41.96
CA CYS A 8 27.89 3.22 41.47
C CYS A 8 27.34 3.93 40.22
N ILE A 9 27.43 3.27 39.06
CA ILE A 9 26.75 3.71 37.85
C ILE A 9 25.27 3.28 37.96
N CYS A 10 24.39 4.22 38.29
CA CYS A 10 22.95 4.05 38.12
C CYS A 10 22.63 4.16 36.63
N ILE A 11 22.42 3.02 35.96
CA ILE A 11 21.86 2.96 34.61
C ILE A 11 20.37 3.33 34.75
N GLY A 12 20.04 4.59 34.50
CA GLY A 12 18.66 5.07 34.45
C GLY A 12 17.90 4.38 33.32
N LEU A 13 16.79 3.75 33.67
CA LEU A 13 15.79 3.22 32.74
C LEU A 13 15.19 4.38 31.94
N LEU A 14 15.80 4.68 30.78
CA LEU A 14 15.17 5.53 29.77
C LEU A 14 14.03 4.74 29.15
N SER A 15 12.83 4.88 29.70
CA SER A 15 11.60 4.44 29.02
C SER A 15 11.54 5.15 27.67
N PRO A 16 11.37 4.43 26.54
CA PRO A 16 11.24 5.07 25.25
C PRO A 16 9.93 5.87 25.25
N LEU A 17 10.05 7.19 25.36
CA LEU A 17 8.95 8.10 25.05
C LEU A 17 8.55 7.79 23.61
N ALA A 18 7.28 7.40 23.42
CA ALA A 18 6.74 7.22 22.08
C ALA A 18 6.84 8.56 21.36
N ALA A 19 7.76 8.67 20.40
CA ALA A 19 7.82 9.81 19.52
C ALA A 19 6.51 9.88 18.74
N ASN A 20 5.70 10.91 19.00
CA ASN A 20 4.52 11.21 18.19
C ASN A 20 4.99 11.90 16.91
N ALA A 21 4.60 11.35 15.75
CA ALA A 21 4.97 11.90 14.44
C ALA A 21 4.19 13.19 14.06
N ALA A 22 3.21 13.56 14.88
CA ALA A 22 2.36 14.74 14.76
C ALA A 22 2.52 15.62 16.01
N ASP A 23 1.83 16.76 16.08
CA ASP A 23 1.79 17.54 17.31
C ASP A 23 1.09 16.77 18.45
N ASP A 24 1.09 17.33 19.66
CA ASP A 24 0.55 16.68 20.86
C ASP A 24 -0.96 16.36 20.77
N LEU A 25 -1.66 16.88 19.77
CA LEU A 25 -3.06 16.63 19.48
C LEU A 25 -3.27 15.74 18.23
N GLY A 26 -2.19 15.19 17.68
CA GLY A 26 -2.23 14.38 16.47
C GLY A 26 -2.40 15.19 15.17
N ARG A 27 -2.24 16.51 15.20
CA ARG A 27 -2.37 17.38 14.03
C ARG A 27 -1.04 17.47 13.29
N TYR A 28 -1.12 17.56 11.97
CA TYR A 28 0.03 17.70 11.11
C TYR A 28 -0.28 18.67 9.96
N ALA A 29 0.73 19.34 9.44
CA ALA A 29 0.60 20.23 8.29
C ALA A 29 0.73 19.43 6.98
N ILE A 30 -0.21 19.66 6.06
CA ILE A 30 -0.14 19.11 4.71
C ILE A 30 0.60 20.11 3.82
N HIS A 31 1.61 19.65 3.10
CA HIS A 31 2.34 20.45 2.13
C HIS A 31 2.09 19.95 0.71
N GLY A 32 2.20 20.85 -0.28
CA GLY A 32 2.15 20.48 -1.70
C GLY A 32 0.74 20.10 -2.19
N ALA A 33 0.67 19.11 -3.08
CA ALA A 33 -0.55 18.76 -3.81
C ALA A 33 -1.68 18.24 -2.90
N GLY A 34 -1.38 17.78 -1.68
CA GLY A 34 -2.39 17.37 -0.71
C GLY A 34 -3.36 18.49 -0.28
N LEU A 35 -3.00 19.76 -0.51
CA LEU A 35 -3.87 20.93 -0.27
C LEU A 35 -4.80 21.24 -1.45
N LEU A 36 -4.66 20.57 -2.59
CA LEU A 36 -5.54 20.74 -3.73
C LEU A 36 -6.87 20.01 -3.48
N ASN A 37 -7.97 20.61 -3.91
CA ASN A 37 -9.28 19.98 -3.79
C ASN A 37 -9.54 18.93 -4.88
N CYS A 38 -10.48 18.05 -4.58
CA CYS A 38 -10.92 16.95 -5.43
C CYS A 38 -11.40 17.43 -6.80
N LYS A 39 -12.07 18.59 -6.88
CA LYS A 39 -12.45 19.22 -8.14
C LYS A 39 -11.25 19.47 -9.05
N THR A 40 -10.16 20.00 -8.49
CA THR A 40 -8.91 20.26 -9.23
C THR A 40 -8.27 18.94 -9.65
N PHE A 41 -8.18 17.96 -8.75
CA PHE A 41 -7.63 16.64 -9.05
C PHE A 41 -8.36 15.97 -10.23
N VAL A 42 -9.70 15.90 -10.20
CA VAL A 42 -10.51 15.30 -11.29
C VAL A 42 -10.29 16.03 -12.62
N ALA A 43 -10.26 17.36 -12.60
CA ALA A 43 -10.04 18.17 -13.79
C ALA A 43 -8.65 17.94 -14.41
N GLU A 44 -7.60 17.87 -13.59
CA GLU A 44 -6.23 17.69 -14.04
C GLU A 44 -5.97 16.24 -14.49
N ARG A 45 -6.55 15.24 -13.81
CA ARG A 45 -6.52 13.84 -14.22
C ARG A 45 -7.12 13.64 -15.61
N LYS A 46 -8.28 14.24 -15.88
CA LYS A 46 -8.94 14.16 -17.20
C LYS A 46 -8.06 14.70 -18.33
N LYS A 47 -7.22 15.69 -18.04
CA LYS A 47 -6.29 16.31 -19.00
C LYS A 47 -4.96 15.55 -19.12
N ALA A 48 -4.69 14.59 -18.23
CA ALA A 48 -3.36 14.01 -18.04
C ALA A 48 -2.28 15.10 -17.94
N SER A 49 -2.56 16.17 -17.21
CA SER A 49 -1.73 17.37 -17.21
C SER A 49 -0.41 17.16 -16.43
N PRO A 50 0.58 18.05 -16.62
CA PRO A 50 1.76 18.07 -15.74
C PRO A 50 1.40 18.21 -14.26
N ALA A 51 0.30 18.93 -13.93
CA ALA A 51 -0.18 19.03 -12.56
C ALA A 51 -0.67 17.68 -12.01
N TYR A 52 -1.35 16.86 -12.82
CA TYR A 52 -1.70 15.50 -12.44
C TYR A 52 -0.46 14.64 -12.16
N MET A 53 0.58 14.75 -12.99
CA MET A 53 1.84 14.04 -12.74
C MET A 53 2.51 14.50 -11.43
N MET A 54 2.48 15.79 -11.13
CA MET A 54 2.97 16.32 -9.84
C MET A 54 2.14 15.83 -8.64
N MET A 55 0.82 15.68 -8.80
CA MET A 55 -0.04 15.06 -7.77
C MET A 55 0.36 13.60 -7.54
N GLY A 56 0.65 12.84 -8.60
CA GLY A 56 1.17 11.47 -8.50
C GLY A 56 2.50 11.40 -7.75
N GLY A 57 3.46 12.29 -8.09
CA GLY A 57 4.73 12.36 -7.36
C GLY A 57 4.56 12.75 -5.88
N TRP A 58 3.57 13.60 -5.57
CA TRP A 58 3.21 13.90 -4.18
C TRP A 58 2.64 12.67 -3.45
N MET A 59 1.79 11.87 -4.10
CA MET A 59 1.25 10.63 -3.54
C MET A 59 2.36 9.62 -3.21
N ASP A 60 3.33 9.44 -4.12
CA ASP A 60 4.48 8.56 -3.89
C ASP A 60 5.38 9.06 -2.75
N GLY A 61 5.58 10.37 -2.66
CA GLY A 61 6.28 11.01 -1.55
C GLY A 61 5.57 10.81 -0.21
N TYR A 62 4.23 10.94 -0.20
CA TYR A 62 3.40 10.69 0.98
C TYR A 62 3.53 9.22 1.42
N LEU A 63 3.39 8.26 0.52
CA LEU A 63 3.57 6.83 0.82
C LEU A 63 4.98 6.50 1.32
N THR A 64 6.00 7.13 0.76
CA THR A 64 7.39 6.98 1.24
C THR A 64 7.53 7.44 2.69
N ALA A 65 6.91 8.57 3.05
CA ALA A 65 6.88 9.05 4.43
C ALA A 65 6.11 8.10 5.34
N VAL A 66 4.95 7.61 4.91
CA VAL A 66 4.17 6.59 5.64
C VAL A 66 5.00 5.33 5.88
N ASN A 67 5.64 4.77 4.85
CA ASN A 67 6.51 3.60 4.97
C ASN A 67 7.65 3.83 5.98
N LYS A 68 8.17 5.06 6.07
CA LYS A 68 9.27 5.40 6.97
C LYS A 68 8.83 5.61 8.42
N LEU A 69 7.68 6.23 8.63
CA LEU A 69 7.25 6.73 9.93
C LEU A 69 6.28 5.78 10.64
N GLU A 70 5.49 5.02 9.91
CA GLU A 70 4.54 4.07 10.47
C GLU A 70 5.28 2.84 11.05
N LYS A 71 4.91 2.46 12.27
CA LYS A 71 5.52 1.30 12.93
C LYS A 71 5.24 0.01 12.17
N GLU A 72 6.22 -0.89 12.17
CA GLU A 72 6.11 -2.20 11.50
C GLU A 72 5.62 -2.07 10.05
N THR A 73 6.22 -1.15 9.29
CA THR A 73 5.85 -0.90 7.90
C THR A 73 7.11 -0.87 7.06
N TYR A 74 7.14 -1.72 6.04
CA TYR A 74 8.11 -1.71 4.96
C TYR A 74 7.47 -1.13 3.70
N GLU A 75 6.26 -1.59 3.36
CA GLU A 75 5.48 -1.09 2.23
C GLU A 75 3.99 -1.10 2.57
N MET A 76 3.36 0.08 2.56
CA MET A 76 1.96 0.30 2.91
C MET A 76 1.00 -0.23 1.84
N THR A 77 1.39 -0.16 0.57
CA THR A 77 0.54 -0.41 -0.60
C THR A 77 1.15 -1.46 -1.54
N PRO A 78 1.45 -2.69 -1.06
CA PRO A 78 2.37 -3.59 -1.76
C PRO A 78 1.85 -4.19 -3.07
N TYR A 79 0.58 -3.99 -3.39
CA TYR A 79 -0.02 -4.37 -4.69
C TYR A 79 -0.61 -3.19 -5.46
N ALA A 80 -0.64 -1.99 -4.87
CA ALA A 80 -1.35 -0.84 -5.43
C ALA A 80 -0.35 0.15 -6.03
N SER A 81 -0.45 0.36 -7.35
CA SER A 81 0.28 1.40 -8.05
C SER A 81 -0.29 2.79 -7.75
N THR A 82 0.52 3.83 -7.98
CA THR A 82 0.12 5.23 -7.90
C THR A 82 -1.13 5.52 -8.74
N GLU A 83 -1.21 4.98 -9.97
CA GLU A 83 -2.37 5.17 -10.85
C GLU A 83 -3.62 4.44 -10.31
N LEU A 84 -3.47 3.24 -9.70
CA LEU A 84 -4.60 2.60 -9.05
C LEU A 84 -5.13 3.44 -7.89
N LEU A 85 -4.24 3.97 -7.04
CA LEU A 85 -4.62 4.84 -5.95
C LEU A 85 -5.27 6.14 -6.46
N ALA A 86 -4.74 6.72 -7.54
CA ALA A 86 -5.31 7.89 -8.19
C ALA A 86 -6.71 7.61 -8.75
N ALA A 87 -6.95 6.41 -9.27
CA ALA A 87 -8.28 5.98 -9.70
C ALA A 87 -9.28 5.86 -8.54
N LEU A 88 -8.84 5.38 -7.38
CA LEU A 88 -9.68 5.32 -6.17
C LEU A 88 -9.99 6.72 -5.63
N ILE A 89 -8.99 7.60 -5.57
CA ILE A 89 -9.17 9.01 -5.22
C ILE A 89 -10.16 9.66 -6.17
N ASN A 90 -10.00 9.48 -7.48
CA ASN A 90 -10.93 10.03 -8.46
C ASN A 90 -12.36 9.58 -8.19
N LYS A 91 -12.56 8.30 -7.87
CA LYS A 91 -13.89 7.76 -7.59
C LYS A 91 -14.55 8.44 -6.40
N HIS A 92 -13.78 8.76 -5.35
CA HIS A 92 -14.25 9.56 -4.22
C HIS A 92 -14.54 11.01 -4.63
N CYS A 93 -13.59 11.63 -5.33
CA CYS A 93 -13.63 13.04 -5.70
C CYS A 93 -14.76 13.41 -6.67
N GLU A 94 -15.26 12.45 -7.47
CA GLU A 94 -16.40 12.66 -8.37
C GLU A 94 -17.67 13.13 -7.63
N SER A 95 -17.87 12.71 -6.38
CA SER A 95 -19.03 13.11 -5.56
C SER A 95 -18.69 14.05 -4.40
N HIS A 96 -17.41 14.35 -4.17
CA HIS A 96 -16.93 15.19 -3.05
C HIS A 96 -15.92 16.24 -3.56
N PRO A 97 -16.36 17.23 -4.35
CA PRO A 97 -15.46 18.14 -5.07
C PRO A 97 -14.61 19.05 -4.17
N ASP A 98 -15.10 19.34 -2.96
CA ASP A 98 -14.47 20.28 -2.03
C ASP A 98 -13.50 19.60 -1.05
N ASP A 99 -13.49 18.28 -1.00
CA ASP A 99 -12.53 17.52 -0.18
C ASP A 99 -11.10 17.75 -0.67
N LEU A 100 -10.15 17.74 0.26
CA LEU A 100 -8.73 17.89 -0.06
C LEU A 100 -8.10 16.54 -0.41
N LEU A 101 -7.16 16.54 -1.36
CA LEU A 101 -6.45 15.34 -1.81
C LEU A 101 -5.73 14.62 -0.66
N GLY A 102 -5.14 15.38 0.27
CA GLY A 102 -4.36 14.84 1.38
C GLY A 102 -5.17 13.97 2.35
N PRO A 103 -6.25 14.50 2.95
CA PRO A 103 -7.16 13.71 3.79
C PRO A 103 -7.77 12.50 3.07
N VAL A 104 -8.08 12.59 1.77
CA VAL A 104 -8.57 11.44 1.00
C VAL A 104 -7.48 10.36 0.87
N MET A 105 -6.24 10.76 0.60
CA MET A 105 -5.10 9.85 0.56
C MET A 105 -4.84 9.18 1.92
N ASP A 106 -4.89 9.96 3.02
CA ASP A 106 -4.75 9.45 4.40
C ASP A 106 -5.81 8.39 4.70
N ALA A 107 -7.08 8.65 4.36
CA ALA A 107 -8.17 7.69 4.52
C ALA A 107 -7.94 6.37 3.75
N ILE A 108 -7.38 6.45 2.52
CA ILE A 108 -7.03 5.27 1.74
C ILE A 108 -5.90 4.49 2.41
N VAL A 109 -4.84 5.17 2.89
CA VAL A 109 -3.72 4.55 3.61
C VAL A 109 -4.20 3.84 4.88
N LEU A 110 -5.04 4.50 5.68
CA LEU A 110 -5.63 3.90 6.87
C LEU A 110 -6.43 2.62 6.54
N ARG A 111 -7.15 2.62 5.40
CA ARG A 111 -7.90 1.45 4.94
C ARG A 111 -7.00 0.30 4.43
N LEU A 112 -5.78 0.61 4.00
CA LEU A 112 -4.81 -0.36 3.49
C LEU A 112 -3.82 -0.85 4.55
N ARG A 113 -3.85 -0.26 5.76
CA ARG A 113 -2.90 -0.54 6.84
C ARG A 113 -2.74 -2.03 7.14
N ASP A 114 -3.80 -2.83 7.08
CA ASP A 114 -3.74 -4.26 7.39
C ASP A 114 -3.16 -5.12 6.25
N ASP A 115 -3.01 -4.55 5.05
CA ASP A 115 -2.36 -5.23 3.93
C ASP A 115 -0.86 -4.96 3.84
N ARG A 116 -0.35 -4.03 4.65
CA ARG A 116 1.04 -3.59 4.58
C ARG A 116 2.02 -4.74 4.76
N LEU A 117 3.14 -4.67 4.05
CA LEU A 117 4.29 -5.50 4.37
C LEU A 117 4.97 -4.92 5.60
N LYS A 118 5.10 -5.73 6.65
CA LYS A 118 5.83 -5.32 7.86
C LYS A 118 7.36 -5.46 7.72
N ASN A 119 7.79 -6.37 6.85
CA ASN A 119 9.19 -6.69 6.60
C ASN A 119 9.47 -6.67 5.10
N VAL A 120 10.75 -6.48 4.74
CA VAL A 120 11.21 -6.59 3.36
C VAL A 120 10.78 -7.94 2.75
N SER A 121 10.32 -7.88 1.50
CA SER A 121 9.98 -9.06 0.71
C SER A 121 10.63 -8.93 -0.67
N PRO A 122 11.19 -10.01 -1.24
CA PRO A 122 11.76 -9.96 -2.59
C PRO A 122 10.65 -9.78 -3.63
N MET A 123 11.00 -9.11 -4.74
CA MET A 123 10.12 -9.01 -5.90
C MET A 123 10.17 -10.28 -6.74
N VAL A 124 9.01 -10.70 -7.21
CA VAL A 124 8.80 -11.85 -8.09
C VAL A 124 8.31 -11.33 -9.43
N THR A 125 9.00 -11.68 -10.50
CA THR A 125 8.54 -11.37 -11.85
C THR A 125 7.47 -12.37 -12.25
N VAL A 126 6.26 -11.88 -12.53
CA VAL A 126 5.15 -12.67 -13.04
C VAL A 126 5.03 -12.42 -14.53
N ARG A 127 4.95 -13.51 -15.32
CA ARG A 127 4.70 -13.47 -16.77
C ARG A 127 3.54 -14.38 -17.13
N VAL A 128 2.59 -13.86 -17.89
CA VAL A 128 1.46 -14.62 -18.45
C VAL A 128 1.23 -14.13 -19.87
N GLY A 129 1.59 -14.96 -20.85
CA GLY A 129 1.66 -14.52 -22.26
C GLY A 129 2.60 -13.31 -22.41
N ASP A 130 2.11 -12.25 -23.05
CA ASP A 130 2.86 -11.01 -23.27
C ASP A 130 2.84 -10.05 -22.06
N TYR A 131 2.08 -10.37 -21.01
CA TYR A 131 1.98 -9.52 -19.83
C TYR A 131 3.08 -9.84 -18.82
N GLN A 132 3.71 -8.80 -18.27
CA GLN A 132 4.69 -8.90 -17.20
C GLN A 132 4.40 -7.89 -16.09
N THR A 133 4.58 -8.31 -14.83
CA THR A 133 4.58 -7.42 -13.66
C THR A 133 5.59 -7.89 -12.62
N GLN A 134 5.85 -7.05 -11.63
CA GLN A 134 6.58 -7.42 -10.42
C GLN A 134 5.66 -7.32 -9.23
N VAL A 135 5.64 -8.35 -8.39
CA VAL A 135 4.84 -8.42 -7.17
C VAL A 135 5.72 -8.91 -6.05
N TYR A 136 5.57 -8.38 -4.83
CA TYR A 136 6.27 -8.92 -3.67
C TYR A 136 5.89 -10.39 -3.44
N ALA A 137 6.88 -11.22 -3.11
CA ALA A 137 6.66 -12.64 -2.79
C ALA A 137 5.61 -12.82 -1.68
N LYS A 138 5.63 -11.97 -0.65
CA LYS A 138 4.65 -12.01 0.44
C LYS A 138 3.23 -11.68 -0.05
N THR A 139 3.09 -10.67 -0.90
CA THR A 139 1.81 -10.31 -1.52
C THR A 139 1.28 -11.44 -2.40
N LEU A 140 2.17 -12.12 -3.14
CA LEU A 140 1.81 -13.29 -3.94
C LEU A 140 1.30 -14.44 -3.06
N MET A 141 1.94 -14.69 -1.91
CA MET A 141 1.49 -15.68 -0.94
C MET A 141 0.15 -15.30 -0.30
N ASP A 142 -0.04 -14.03 0.07
CA ASP A 142 -1.29 -13.56 0.66
C ASP A 142 -2.48 -13.67 -0.29
N MET A 143 -2.24 -13.37 -1.58
CA MET A 143 -3.21 -13.60 -2.64
C MET A 143 -3.59 -15.08 -2.72
N GLN A 144 -2.62 -15.99 -2.72
CA GLN A 144 -2.87 -17.44 -2.73
C GLN A 144 -3.64 -17.91 -1.49
N THR A 145 -3.35 -17.37 -0.31
CA THR A 145 -4.10 -17.67 0.93
C THR A 145 -5.57 -17.30 0.78
N ILE A 146 -5.88 -16.12 0.26
CA ILE A 146 -7.26 -15.70 0.00
C ILE A 146 -7.94 -16.64 -1.02
N LEU A 147 -7.22 -17.03 -2.08
CA LEU A 147 -7.74 -17.97 -3.07
C LEU A 147 -7.97 -19.38 -2.50
N LEU A 148 -7.13 -19.80 -1.57
CA LEU A 148 -7.26 -21.08 -0.84
C LEU A 148 -8.51 -21.06 0.06
N GLU A 149 -8.72 -19.99 0.83
CA GLU A 149 -9.92 -19.79 1.66
C GLU A 149 -11.21 -19.82 0.81
N LYS A 150 -11.14 -19.28 -0.41
CA LYS A 150 -12.23 -19.31 -1.39
C LYS A 150 -12.37 -20.63 -2.15
N LYS A 151 -11.56 -21.65 -1.83
CA LYS A 151 -11.54 -22.97 -2.49
C LYS A 151 -11.22 -22.90 -3.99
N MET A 152 -10.54 -21.85 -4.43
CA MET A 152 -10.12 -21.64 -5.82
C MET A 152 -8.66 -22.08 -6.05
N PHE A 153 -7.88 -22.18 -4.98
CA PHE A 153 -6.53 -22.73 -4.94
C PHE A 153 -6.48 -23.92 -3.98
N SER A 154 -5.57 -24.88 -4.20
CA SER A 154 -5.49 -26.11 -3.40
C SER A 154 -4.08 -26.49 -2.96
N LYS A 155 -3.06 -25.73 -3.39
CA LYS A 155 -1.67 -25.94 -2.99
C LYS A 155 -1.32 -25.04 -1.80
N THR A 156 -0.21 -25.36 -1.14
CA THR A 156 0.37 -24.47 -0.13
C THR A 156 0.79 -23.16 -0.79
N PRO A 157 0.40 -21.99 -0.26
CA PRO A 157 0.88 -20.70 -0.74
C PRO A 157 2.40 -20.63 -0.80
N ALA A 158 2.94 -20.24 -1.95
CA ALA A 158 4.39 -20.20 -2.20
C ALA A 158 4.83 -18.85 -2.78
N SER A 159 6.14 -18.58 -2.72
CA SER A 159 6.72 -17.31 -3.19
C SER A 159 6.98 -17.27 -4.70
N ASP A 160 6.92 -18.40 -5.40
CA ASP A 160 7.15 -18.51 -6.83
C ASP A 160 5.85 -18.46 -7.64
N TRP A 161 5.95 -18.00 -8.88
CA TRP A 161 4.83 -18.00 -9.82
C TRP A 161 4.81 -19.31 -10.64
N ASN A 162 3.64 -19.95 -10.74
CA ASN A 162 3.47 -21.20 -11.48
C ASN A 162 2.06 -21.33 -12.10
N ALA A 163 1.86 -22.38 -12.91
CA ALA A 163 0.62 -22.62 -13.64
C ALA A 163 -0.60 -22.88 -12.74
N ASP A 164 -0.42 -23.45 -11.55
CA ASP A 164 -1.52 -23.68 -10.60
C ASP A 164 -2.08 -22.35 -10.08
N ILE A 165 -1.19 -21.38 -9.81
CA ILE A 165 -1.57 -20.02 -9.38
C ILE A 165 -2.33 -19.31 -10.52
N GLU A 166 -1.82 -19.39 -11.75
CA GLU A 166 -2.48 -18.81 -12.93
C GLU A 166 -3.89 -19.39 -13.12
N ALA A 167 -4.05 -20.71 -13.00
CA ALA A 167 -5.34 -21.38 -13.12
C ALA A 167 -6.32 -20.95 -12.01
N ALA A 168 -5.85 -20.80 -10.77
CA ALA A 168 -6.67 -20.30 -9.67
C ALA A 168 -7.11 -18.85 -9.88
N LEU A 169 -6.23 -17.99 -10.39
CA LEU A 169 -6.56 -16.62 -10.73
C LEU A 169 -7.58 -16.52 -11.86
N LYS A 170 -7.50 -17.35 -12.90
CA LYS A 170 -8.54 -17.42 -13.95
C LYS A 170 -9.91 -17.74 -13.36
N LYS A 171 -9.99 -18.73 -12.46
CA LYS A 171 -11.23 -19.09 -11.76
C LYS A 171 -11.77 -17.90 -10.95
N TYR A 172 -10.89 -17.24 -10.20
CA TYR A 172 -11.27 -16.05 -9.42
C TYR A 172 -11.80 -14.93 -10.31
N GLN A 173 -11.05 -14.58 -11.35
CA GLN A 173 -11.41 -13.53 -12.29
C GLN A 173 -12.78 -13.81 -12.93
N LEU A 174 -13.04 -15.04 -13.38
CA LEU A 174 -14.36 -15.43 -13.88
C LEU A 174 -15.46 -15.20 -12.84
N SER A 175 -15.24 -15.65 -11.60
CA SER A 175 -16.23 -15.49 -10.51
C SER A 175 -16.49 -14.03 -10.13
N ALA A 176 -15.49 -13.16 -10.34
CA ALA A 176 -15.53 -11.73 -10.05
C ALA A 176 -15.99 -10.88 -11.26
N ASN A 177 -16.46 -11.51 -12.35
CA ASN A 177 -16.80 -10.83 -13.61
C ASN A 177 -15.64 -9.98 -14.17
N LEU A 178 -14.41 -10.45 -14.00
CA LEU A 178 -13.20 -9.90 -14.59
C LEU A 178 -12.78 -10.73 -15.81
N LYS A 179 -11.94 -10.15 -16.67
CA LYS A 179 -11.35 -10.88 -17.79
C LYS A 179 -10.44 -11.98 -17.21
N ALA A 180 -10.69 -13.23 -17.58
CA ALA A 180 -9.98 -14.41 -17.08
C ALA A 180 -8.59 -14.59 -17.73
N THR A 181 -7.70 -13.64 -17.48
CA THR A 181 -6.34 -13.65 -18.04
C THR A 181 -5.40 -14.59 -17.28
N GLY A 182 -5.66 -14.85 -16.00
CA GLY A 182 -4.72 -15.48 -15.07
C GLY A 182 -3.58 -14.58 -14.61
N PHE A 183 -3.52 -13.36 -15.13
CA PHE A 183 -2.49 -12.38 -14.80
C PHE A 183 -2.92 -11.54 -13.57
N PRO A 184 -2.05 -11.30 -12.59
CA PRO A 184 -2.38 -10.54 -11.39
C PRO A 184 -2.28 -9.04 -11.66
N ASP A 185 -3.15 -8.52 -12.52
CA ASP A 185 -3.24 -7.09 -12.76
C ASP A 185 -3.73 -6.31 -11.53
N GLN A 186 -3.54 -5.00 -11.56
CA GLN A 186 -3.90 -4.07 -10.48
C GLN A 186 -5.37 -4.22 -10.06
N LYS A 187 -6.29 -4.40 -11.02
CA LYS A 187 -7.73 -4.57 -10.75
C LYS A 187 -8.02 -5.91 -10.07
N THR A 188 -7.39 -6.97 -10.54
CA THR A 188 -7.51 -8.33 -10.00
C THR A 188 -7.00 -8.38 -8.56
N LEU A 189 -5.79 -7.86 -8.31
CA LEU A 189 -5.22 -7.79 -6.96
C LEU A 189 -6.11 -6.96 -6.04
N TRP A 190 -6.54 -5.76 -6.47
CA TRP A 190 -7.47 -4.95 -5.69
C TRP A 190 -8.74 -5.73 -5.32
N HIS A 191 -9.37 -6.40 -6.27
CA HIS A 191 -10.59 -7.17 -6.01
C HIS A 191 -10.34 -8.32 -5.02
N ILE A 192 -9.23 -9.05 -5.15
CA ILE A 192 -8.84 -10.13 -4.23
C ILE A 192 -8.71 -9.60 -2.80
N PHE A 193 -7.89 -8.57 -2.59
CA PHE A 193 -7.61 -8.04 -1.25
C PHE A 193 -8.78 -7.26 -0.63
N ARG A 194 -9.78 -6.85 -1.42
CA ARG A 194 -11.05 -6.29 -0.91
C ARG A 194 -12.17 -7.31 -0.74
N SER A 195 -11.93 -8.58 -1.10
CA SER A 195 -12.91 -9.67 -0.99
C SER A 195 -12.70 -10.57 0.23
N ARG A 196 -11.82 -10.17 1.16
CA ARG A 196 -11.64 -10.82 2.46
C ARG A 196 -12.90 -10.68 3.31
#